data_AF-A0A2S7IF28-F1
#
_entry.id   AF-A0A2S7IF28-F1
#
_cell.length_a   1.000
_cell.length_b   1.000
_cell.length_c   1.000
_cell.angle_alpha   90.00
_cell.angle_beta   90.00
_cell.angle_gamma   90.00
#
_symmetry.space_group_name_H-M   'P 1'
#
loop_
_entity.id
_entity.type
_entity.pdbx_description
1 polymer ?
#
loop_
_entity_poly.entity_id
_entity_poly.type
_entity_poly.pdbx_seq_one_letter_code
_entity_poly.pdbx_strand_id
1 'polypeptide(L)'
;MAEEKVKHLTLSQAAFKDFERLATSYKLYHKALLEVMIHYFKVTGIDPREPLAGNPTDAIKALDRRLISFIRQQEKEQLRPIKDELALITKKLYAFDDEEKGLGKVHHLRKMNERLKRIAEKLGLP
;
A
#
# COMPACT_ATOMS: atom_id res chain seq x y z
N MET A 1 -6.65 47.46 21.04
CA MET A 1 -6.82 46.83 19.71
C MET A 1 -5.57 47.16 18.92
N ALA A 2 -4.88 46.16 18.35
CA ALA A 2 -3.63 46.40 17.65
C ALA A 2 -3.89 47.22 16.38
N GLU A 3 -3.15 48.30 16.21
CA GLU A 3 -3.21 49.19 15.06
C GLU A 3 -2.81 48.42 13.79
N GLU A 4 -3.76 48.15 12.89
CA GLU A 4 -3.47 47.45 11.65
C GLU A 4 -2.74 48.41 10.69
N LYS A 5 -1.41 48.37 10.72
CA LYS A 5 -0.58 49.19 9.82
C LYS A 5 -0.87 48.81 8.37
N VAL A 6 -1.35 49.78 7.59
CA VAL A 6 -1.59 49.63 6.16
C VAL A 6 -0.26 49.33 5.46
N LYS A 7 -0.22 48.25 4.68
CA LYS A 7 0.92 47.86 3.86
C LYS A 7 0.50 47.85 2.40
N HIS A 8 1.34 48.41 1.53
CA HIS A 8 1.07 48.47 0.10
C HIS A 8 1.98 47.50 -0.66
N LEU A 9 1.43 46.87 -1.70
CA LEU A 9 2.16 46.02 -2.65
C LEU A 9 1.90 46.55 -4.05
N THR A 10 2.97 46.66 -4.84
CA THR A 10 2.88 47.11 -6.22
C THR A 10 2.97 45.91 -7.15
N LEU A 11 2.05 45.82 -8.11
CA LEU A 11 1.95 44.75 -9.09
C LEU A 11 1.82 45.36 -10.49
N SER A 12 2.24 44.62 -11.52
CA SER A 12 1.92 45.01 -12.89
C SER A 12 0.41 44.88 -13.13
N GLN A 13 -0.14 45.68 -14.05
CA GLN A 13 -1.58 45.65 -14.34
C GLN A 13 -2.06 44.28 -14.83
N ALA A 14 -1.22 43.57 -15.60
CA ALA A 14 -1.51 42.21 -16.04
C ALA A 14 -1.59 41.23 -14.84
N ALA A 15 -0.59 41.27 -13.95
CA ALA A 15 -0.56 40.41 -12.77
C ALA A 15 -1.73 40.69 -11.82
N PHE A 16 -2.14 41.95 -11.67
CA PHE A 16 -3.29 42.31 -10.85
C PHE A 16 -4.60 41.74 -11.42
N LYS A 17 -4.79 41.81 -12.74
CA LYS A 17 -5.96 41.22 -13.40
C LYS A 17 -6.03 39.70 -13.26
N ASP A 18 -4.89 39.02 -13.35
CA ASP A 18 -4.84 37.57 -13.14
C ASP A 18 -5.05 37.20 -11.68
N PHE A 19 -4.57 38.02 -10.75
CA PHE A 19 -4.85 37.89 -9.33
C PHE A 19 -6.35 38.05 -9.02
N GLU A 20 -7.04 39.03 -9.61
CA GLU A 20 -8.50 39.19 -9.45
C GLU A 20 -9.28 37.99 -9.99
N ARG A 21 -8.84 37.44 -11.14
CA ARG A 21 -9.43 36.22 -11.70
C ARG A 21 -9.25 35.02 -10.76
N LEU A 22 -8.06 34.85 -10.19
CA LEU A 22 -7.78 33.80 -9.19
C LEU A 22 -8.60 33.99 -7.91
N ALA A 23 -8.72 35.21 -7.42
CA ALA A 23 -9.54 35.53 -6.26
C ALA A 23 -11.01 35.16 -6.50
N THR A 24 -11.52 35.49 -7.70
CA THR A 24 -12.88 35.15 -8.12
C THR A 24 -13.08 33.64 -8.24
N SER A 25 -12.14 32.92 -8.86
CA SER A 25 -12.28 31.46 -9.06
C SER A 25 -12.28 30.70 -7.73
N TYR A 26 -11.48 31.14 -6.77
CA TYR A 26 -11.44 30.57 -5.42
C TYR A 26 -12.48 31.15 -4.47
N LYS A 27 -13.27 32.14 -4.89
CA LYS A 27 -14.26 32.85 -4.06
C LYS A 27 -13.64 33.46 -2.80
N LEU A 28 -12.44 34.03 -2.95
CA LEU A 28 -11.68 34.65 -1.88
C LEU A 28 -11.53 36.16 -2.12
N TYR A 29 -11.46 36.93 -1.03
CA TYR A 29 -11.04 38.33 -1.10
C TYR A 29 -9.54 38.44 -1.32
N HIS A 30 -9.08 39.58 -1.87
CA HIS A 30 -7.67 39.83 -2.17
C HIS A 30 -6.73 39.57 -0.99
N LYS A 31 -7.06 40.09 0.20
CA LYS A 31 -6.27 39.84 1.42
C LYS A 31 -6.19 38.34 1.74
N ALA A 32 -7.34 37.67 1.72
CA ALA A 32 -7.44 36.24 2.05
C ALA A 32 -6.66 35.36 1.05
N LEU A 33 -6.74 35.67 -0.24
CA LEU A 33 -5.97 34.94 -1.25
C LEU A 33 -4.47 35.10 -1.02
N LEU A 34 -3.99 36.31 -0.76
CA LEU A 34 -2.56 36.56 -0.52
C LEU A 34 -2.06 35.81 0.74
N GLU A 35 -2.83 35.83 1.82
CA GLU A 35 -2.51 35.09 3.05
C GLU A 35 -2.46 33.57 2.82
N VAL A 36 -3.44 33.04 2.08
CA VAL A 36 -3.49 31.62 1.71
C VAL A 36 -2.31 31.25 0.80
N MET A 37 -1.93 32.09 -0.16
CA MET A 37 -0.77 31.84 -1.01
C MET A 37 0.52 31.78 -0.20
N ILE A 38 0.72 32.72 0.74
CA ILE A 38 1.89 32.69 1.65
C ILE A 38 1.90 31.41 2.47
N HIS A 39 0.75 31.02 3.03
CA HIS A 39 0.64 29.79 3.81
C HIS A 39 0.91 28.54 2.96
N TYR A 40 0.35 28.48 1.75
CA TYR A 40 0.54 27.39 0.80
C TYR A 40 2.03 27.20 0.49
N PHE A 41 2.76 28.24 0.12
CA PHE A 41 4.19 28.12 -0.15
C PHE A 41 5.01 27.72 1.07
N LYS A 42 4.65 28.21 2.27
CA LYS A 42 5.31 27.81 3.53
C LYS A 42 5.11 26.34 3.88
N VAL A 43 3.89 25.82 3.70
CA VAL A 43 3.56 24.43 4.07
C VAL A 43 4.04 23.44 3.03
N THR A 44 3.88 23.77 1.75
CA THR A 44 4.24 22.87 0.64
C THR A 44 5.73 22.90 0.30
N GLY A 45 6.45 23.97 0.64
CA GLY A 45 7.86 24.14 0.26
C GLY A 45 8.09 24.33 -1.24
N ILE A 46 7.03 24.50 -2.04
CA ILE A 46 7.10 24.72 -3.49
C ILE A 46 7.68 26.13 -3.74
N ASP A 47 8.75 26.22 -4.53
CA ASP A 47 9.27 27.50 -5.01
C ASP A 47 8.30 28.10 -6.05
N PRO A 48 7.67 29.27 -5.81
CA PRO A 48 6.74 29.89 -6.76
C PRO A 48 7.39 30.36 -8.07
N ARG A 49 8.74 30.40 -8.15
CA ARG A 49 9.49 30.74 -9.37
C ARG A 49 9.74 29.54 -10.26
N GLU A 50 9.69 28.36 -9.68
CA GLU A 50 9.75 27.10 -10.39
C GLU A 50 8.33 26.57 -10.47
N PRO A 51 7.56 26.90 -11.53
CA PRO A 51 6.30 26.22 -11.77
C PRO A 51 6.62 24.74 -11.97
N LEU A 52 6.60 23.97 -10.87
CA LEU A 52 6.90 22.55 -10.85
C LEU A 52 6.02 21.91 -11.93
N ALA A 53 6.65 21.45 -12.99
CA ALA A 53 6.03 20.68 -14.06
C ALA A 53 5.46 19.33 -13.58
N GLY A 54 5.56 19.02 -12.28
CA GLY A 54 4.88 17.92 -11.63
C GLY A 54 3.75 18.44 -10.75
N ASN A 55 2.52 18.37 -11.26
CA ASN A 55 1.33 18.46 -10.43
C ASN A 55 1.50 17.43 -9.28
N PRO A 56 1.25 17.78 -8.00
CA PRO A 56 1.29 16.81 -6.89
C PRO A 56 0.52 15.51 -7.19
N THR A 57 -0.53 15.61 -8.00
CA THR A 57 -1.30 14.48 -8.55
C THR A 57 -0.45 13.50 -9.36
N ASP A 58 0.53 13.98 -10.12
CA ASP A 58 1.39 13.14 -10.95
C ASP A 58 2.44 12.42 -10.12
N ALA A 59 2.95 13.05 -9.05
CA ALA A 59 3.80 12.40 -8.06
C ALA A 59 3.06 11.27 -7.34
N ILE A 60 1.79 11.50 -6.96
CA ILE A 60 0.92 10.48 -6.36
C ILE A 60 0.67 9.33 -7.35
N LYS A 61 0.33 9.64 -8.60
CA LYS A 61 0.15 8.62 -9.66
C LYS A 61 1.41 7.80 -9.90
N ALA A 62 2.59 8.43 -9.86
CA ALA A 62 3.86 7.73 -10.01
C ALA A 62 4.13 6.79 -8.83
N LEU A 63 3.79 7.23 -7.62
CA LEU A 63 3.88 6.41 -6.41
C LEU A 63 2.95 5.20 -6.48
N ASP A 64 1.69 5.39 -6.89
CA ASP A 64 0.71 4.30 -7.05
C ASP A 64 1.18 3.25 -8.05
N ARG A 65 1.71 3.68 -9.20
CA ARG A 65 2.26 2.77 -10.21
C ARG A 65 3.43 1.96 -9.66
N ARG A 66 4.32 2.59 -8.90
CA ARG A 66 5.46 1.90 -8.27
C ARG A 66 4.99 0.89 -7.23
N LEU A 67 4.00 1.23 -6.42
CA LEU A 67 3.42 0.33 -5.43
C LEU A 67 2.77 -0.90 -6.08
N ILE A 68 1.93 -0.70 -7.10
CA ILE A 68 1.29 -1.80 -7.84
C ILE A 68 2.34 -2.69 -8.49
N SER A 69 3.39 -2.11 -9.09
CA SER A 69 4.48 -2.86 -9.68
C SER A 69 5.21 -3.72 -8.65
N PHE A 70 5.49 -3.16 -7.46
CA PHE A 70 6.12 -3.89 -6.38
C PHE A 70 5.25 -5.06 -5.90
N ILE A 71 3.95 -4.85 -5.68
CA ILE A 71 3.03 -5.92 -5.27
C ILE A 71 3.00 -7.05 -6.31
N ARG A 72 2.91 -6.72 -7.60
CA ARG A 72 2.94 -7.73 -8.69
C ARG A 72 4.25 -8.49 -8.73
N GLN A 73 5.36 -7.82 -8.48
CA GLN A 73 6.67 -8.46 -8.41
C GLN A 73 6.76 -9.43 -7.23
N GLN A 74 6.33 -9.00 -6.03
CA GLN A 74 6.27 -9.87 -4.84
C GLN A 74 5.35 -11.08 -5.04
N GLU A 75 4.19 -10.89 -5.67
CA GLU A 75 3.28 -11.98 -6.00
C GLU A 75 3.95 -13.01 -6.92
N LYS A 76 4.64 -12.53 -7.96
CA LYS A 76 5.29 -13.38 -8.95
C LYS A 76 6.53 -14.10 -8.41
N GLU A 77 7.38 -13.39 -7.67
CA GLU A 77 8.69 -13.87 -7.25
C GLU A 77 8.65 -14.68 -5.95
N GLN A 78 7.68 -14.45 -5.07
CA GLN A 78 7.62 -15.12 -3.78
C GLN A 78 6.32 -15.91 -3.59
N LEU A 79 5.17 -15.25 -3.67
CA LEU A 79 3.90 -15.88 -3.27
C LEU A 79 3.47 -17.02 -4.19
N ARG A 80 3.63 -16.88 -5.52
CA ARG A 80 3.33 -17.95 -6.47
C ARG A 80 4.24 -19.17 -6.30
N PRO A 81 5.58 -19.02 -6.24
CA PRO A 81 6.47 -20.14 -5.94
C PRO A 81 6.12 -20.86 -4.64
N ILE A 82 5.85 -20.13 -3.55
CA ILE A 82 5.45 -20.74 -2.27
C ILE A 82 4.15 -21.54 -2.44
N LYS A 83 3.16 -20.98 -3.14
CA LYS A 83 1.90 -21.68 -3.41
C LYS A 83 2.12 -22.97 -4.22
N ASP A 84 2.98 -22.92 -5.24
CA ASP A 84 3.28 -24.05 -6.09
C ASP A 84 4.06 -25.14 -5.32
N GLU A 85 5.00 -24.75 -4.48
CA GLU A 85 5.72 -25.66 -3.58
C GLU A 85 4.77 -26.33 -2.58
N LEU A 86 3.87 -25.57 -1.95
CA LEU A 86 2.86 -26.11 -1.06
C LEU A 86 1.92 -27.08 -1.78
N ALA A 87 1.50 -26.75 -3.00
CA ALA A 87 0.69 -27.64 -3.82
C ALA A 87 1.44 -28.93 -4.17
N LEU A 88 2.74 -28.84 -4.49
CA LEU A 88 3.58 -29.99 -4.76
C LEU A 88 3.80 -30.86 -3.51
N ILE A 89 4.05 -30.26 -2.35
CA ILE A 89 4.16 -30.96 -1.07
C ILE A 89 2.85 -31.69 -0.76
N THR A 90 1.73 -31.01 -0.93
CA THR A 90 0.39 -31.58 -0.73
C THR A 90 0.15 -32.75 -1.69
N LYS A 91 0.45 -32.57 -2.98
CA LYS A 91 0.35 -33.65 -3.97
C LYS A 91 1.26 -34.83 -3.64
N LYS A 92 2.51 -34.60 -3.20
CA LYS A 92 3.41 -35.67 -2.78
C LYS A 92 2.89 -36.39 -1.55
N LEU A 93 2.39 -35.67 -0.55
CA LEU A 93 1.76 -36.25 0.64
C LEU A 93 0.60 -37.17 0.26
N TYR A 94 -0.25 -36.76 -0.68
CA TYR A 94 -1.37 -37.59 -1.16
C TYR A 94 -0.96 -38.64 -2.20
N ALA A 95 0.13 -38.46 -2.95
CA ALA A 95 0.64 -39.46 -3.90
C ALA A 95 1.41 -40.61 -3.22
N PHE A 96 1.78 -40.45 -1.94
CA PHE A 96 2.17 -41.59 -1.09
C PHE A 96 0.96 -42.43 -0.63
N ASP A 97 -0.27 -42.06 -1.03
CA ASP A 97 -1.45 -42.88 -0.88
C ASP A 97 -1.60 -43.69 -2.18
N ASP A 98 -1.16 -44.95 -2.15
CA ASP A 98 -1.29 -45.90 -3.28
C ASP A 98 -2.73 -45.93 -3.83
N GLU A 99 -2.90 -45.71 -5.14
CA GLU A 99 -4.19 -45.81 -5.84
C GLU A 99 -4.82 -47.21 -5.74
N GLU A 100 -4.02 -48.27 -5.49
CA GLU A 100 -4.54 -49.64 -5.31
C GLU A 100 -4.98 -49.98 -3.88
N LYS A 101 -4.61 -49.20 -2.85
CA LYS A 101 -4.90 -49.56 -1.44
C LYS A 101 -5.55 -48.47 -0.59
N GLY A 102 -5.72 -47.25 -1.08
CA GLY A 102 -6.67 -46.26 -0.53
C GLY A 102 -6.57 -45.98 0.97
N LEU A 103 -5.42 -46.24 1.59
CA LEU A 103 -5.17 -46.01 3.01
C LEU A 103 -3.79 -45.40 3.12
N GLY A 104 -3.76 -44.07 3.05
CA GLY A 104 -2.55 -43.30 3.07
C GLY A 104 -1.59 -43.67 4.19
N LYS A 105 -0.28 -43.52 3.94
CA LYS A 105 0.78 -43.91 4.89
C LYS A 105 0.54 -43.29 6.27
N VAL A 106 -0.01 -42.08 6.33
CA VAL A 106 -0.43 -41.40 7.56
C VAL A 106 -1.60 -42.11 8.27
N HIS A 107 -2.61 -42.56 7.53
CA HIS A 107 -3.72 -43.32 8.10
C HIS A 107 -3.27 -44.70 8.58
N HIS A 108 -2.42 -45.39 7.82
CA HIS A 108 -1.86 -46.69 8.21
C HIS A 108 -0.97 -46.56 9.45
N LEU A 109 -0.12 -45.53 9.51
CA LEU A 109 0.70 -45.22 10.68
C LEU A 109 -0.17 -44.84 11.88
N ARG A 110 -1.26 -44.08 11.70
CA ARG A 110 -2.23 -43.78 12.77
C ARG A 110 -2.90 -45.05 13.30
N LYS A 111 -3.38 -45.93 12.42
CA LYS A 111 -3.98 -47.23 12.81
C LYS A 111 -2.97 -48.15 13.50
N MET A 112 -1.72 -48.20 13.02
CA MET A 112 -0.66 -48.96 13.68
C MET A 112 -0.35 -48.39 15.07
N ASN A 113 -0.26 -47.08 15.20
CA ASN A 113 0.02 -46.43 16.49
C ASN A 113 -1.12 -46.68 17.50
N GLU A 114 -2.38 -46.64 17.07
CA GLU A 114 -3.52 -47.03 17.92
C GLU A 114 -3.53 -48.51 18.31
N ARG A 115 -3.06 -49.41 17.44
CA ARG A 115 -2.90 -50.83 17.77
C ARG A 115 -1.77 -51.03 18.77
N LEU A 116 -0.65 -50.35 18.58
CA LEU A 116 0.50 -50.42 19.49
C LEU A 116 0.14 -49.87 20.88
N LYS A 117 -0.61 -48.77 20.97
CA LYS A 117 -1.13 -48.25 22.25
C LYS A 117 -2.01 -49.26 22.98
N ARG A 118 -2.97 -49.88 22.25
CA ARG A 118 -3.84 -50.92 22.84
C ARG A 118 -3.06 -52.16 23.31
N ILE A 119 -1.95 -52.49 22.66
CA ILE A 119 -1.06 -53.58 23.09
C ILE A 119 -0.27 -53.16 24.33
N ALA A 120 0.29 -51.94 24.35
CA ALA A 120 0.99 -51.39 25.50
C ALA A 120 0.11 -51.35 26.76
N GLU A 121 -1.13 -50.88 26.63
CA GLU A 121 -2.14 -50.87 27.70
C GLU A 121 -2.45 -52.28 28.23
N LYS A 122 -2.56 -53.27 27.34
CA LYS A 122 -2.80 -54.67 27.73
C LYS A 122 -1.59 -55.33 28.40
N LEU A 123 -0.39 -54.86 28.10
CA LEU A 123 0.86 -55.35 28.68
C LEU A 123 1.26 -54.58 29.94
N GLY A 124 0.48 -53.58 30.37
CA GLY A 124 0.77 -52.75 31.55
C GLY A 124 2.01 -51.87 31.39
N LEU A 125 2.40 -51.58 30.14
CA LEU A 125 3.49 -50.67 29.82
C LEU A 125 2.92 -49.23 29.75
N PRO A 126 3.64 -48.21 30.26
CA PRO A 126 3.18 -46.82 30.20
C PRO A 126 3.03 -46.30 28.76
#